data_AF-A0A2N0KZR6-F1
#
_entry.id   AF-A0A2N0KZR6-F1
#
_cell.length_a   1.000
_cell.length_b   1.000
_cell.length_c   1.000
_cell.angle_alpha   90.00
_cell.angle_beta   90.00
_cell.angle_gamma   90.00
#
_symmetry.space_group_name_H-M   'P 1'
#
loop_
_entity.id
_entity.type
_entity.pdbx_description
1 polymer ?
#
loop_
_entity_poly.entity_id
_entity_poly.type
_entity_poly.pdbx_seq_one_letter_code
_entity_poly.pdbx_strand_id
1 'polypeptide(L)'
;MPDEQSYVTEFSDDLITRPRAHLRLLLSQDDDGLALSYEDNLLARCHLTREGMVAGGFLARSLGVKVPPLGESVTARVSTGVLYRALGICQLDFKIDASYVVLDRLLEEADMQRGAKSLAE
;
A
#
# COMPACT_ATOMS: atom_id res chain seq x y z
N MET A 1 -10.54 -17.39 -7.50
CA MET A 1 -9.19 -17.82 -7.93
C MET A 1 -8.25 -17.58 -6.77
N PRO A 2 -7.61 -18.60 -6.18
CA PRO A 2 -6.80 -18.40 -4.97
C PRO A 2 -5.28 -18.43 -5.25
N ASP A 3 -4.83 -17.98 -6.42
CA ASP A 3 -3.39 -17.85 -6.72
C ASP A 3 -2.85 -16.42 -6.52
N GLU A 4 -3.74 -15.43 -6.48
CA GLU A 4 -3.36 -14.02 -6.32
C GLU A 4 -3.15 -13.71 -4.83
N GLN A 5 -1.89 -13.43 -4.44
CA GLN A 5 -1.50 -13.18 -3.04
C GLN A 5 -1.91 -11.78 -2.57
N SER A 6 -2.05 -10.87 -3.53
CA SER A 6 -2.51 -9.50 -3.35
C SER A 6 -3.02 -8.94 -4.67
N TYR A 7 -4.03 -8.07 -4.61
CA TYR A 7 -4.59 -7.41 -5.78
C TYR A 7 -4.83 -5.92 -5.52
N VAL A 8 -4.98 -5.18 -6.61
CA VAL A 8 -5.23 -3.74 -6.65
C VAL A 8 -6.51 -3.52 -7.46
N THR A 9 -7.38 -2.62 -7.02
CA THR A 9 -8.68 -2.40 -7.66
C THR A 9 -8.60 -1.37 -8.79
N GLU A 10 -9.49 -1.45 -9.78
CA GLU A 10 -9.59 -0.43 -10.85
C GLU A 10 -9.86 0.98 -10.30
N PHE A 11 -10.59 1.07 -9.18
CA PHE A 11 -10.82 2.36 -8.51
C PHE A 11 -9.50 3.01 -8.06
N SER A 12 -8.54 2.20 -7.61
CA SER A 12 -7.24 2.72 -7.20
C SER A 12 -6.45 3.29 -8.38
N ASP A 13 -6.55 2.68 -9.57
CA ASP A 13 -5.93 3.16 -10.81
C ASP A 13 -6.52 4.50 -11.23
N ASP A 14 -7.85 4.68 -11.15
CA ASP A 14 -8.48 5.99 -11.39
C ASP A 14 -8.05 7.02 -10.35
N LEU A 15 -8.03 6.64 -9.06
CA LEU A 15 -7.67 7.54 -7.97
C LEU A 15 -6.27 8.13 -8.15
N ILE A 16 -5.30 7.33 -8.62
CA ILE A 16 -3.92 7.80 -8.82
C ILE A 16 -3.73 8.71 -10.04
N THR A 17 -4.68 8.77 -10.98
CA THR A 17 -4.60 9.68 -12.13
C THR A 17 -4.68 11.15 -11.74
N ARG A 18 -5.25 11.45 -10.55
CA ARG A 18 -5.40 12.81 -10.04
C ARG A 18 -4.42 13.06 -8.89
N PRO A 19 -3.36 13.86 -9.10
CA PRO A 19 -2.42 14.17 -8.04
C PRO A 19 -3.08 14.88 -6.86
N ARG A 20 -2.84 14.37 -5.65
CA ARG A 20 -3.27 14.97 -4.38
C ARG A 20 -2.13 14.92 -3.37
N ALA A 21 -2.00 15.99 -2.59
CA ALA A 21 -0.98 16.08 -1.55
C ALA A 21 -1.31 15.20 -0.33
N HIS A 22 -2.60 15.04 -0.01
CA HIS A 22 -3.04 14.38 1.22
C HIS A 22 -4.29 13.52 0.99
N LEU A 23 -4.09 12.22 0.82
CA LEU A 23 -5.10 11.18 0.92
C LEU A 23 -5.10 10.61 2.34
N ARG A 24 -6.28 10.52 2.95
CA ARG A 24 -6.47 9.83 4.23
C ARG A 24 -6.87 8.39 3.94
N LEU A 25 -5.90 7.49 4.04
CA LEU A 25 -6.09 6.07 3.80
C LEU A 25 -6.30 5.33 5.12
N LEU A 26 -7.06 4.24 5.08
CA LEU A 26 -7.22 3.32 6.19
C LEU A 26 -6.58 1.98 5.80
N LEU A 27 -5.65 1.51 6.61
CA LEU A 27 -5.13 0.15 6.53
C LEU A 27 -5.76 -0.65 7.67
N SER A 28 -6.51 -1.69 7.35
CA SER A 28 -7.16 -2.58 8.33
C SER A 28 -6.70 -4.02 8.15
N GLN A 29 -6.69 -4.79 9.25
CA GLN A 29 -6.45 -6.23 9.20
C GLN A 29 -7.69 -6.98 9.67
N ASP A 30 -8.13 -7.95 8.88
CA ASP A 30 -9.24 -8.87 9.19
C ASP A 30 -8.81 -10.32 8.88
N ASP A 31 -9.75 -11.27 8.98
CA ASP A 31 -9.49 -12.70 8.80
C ASP A 31 -9.06 -13.07 7.37
N ASP A 32 -9.35 -12.23 6.38
CA ASP A 32 -8.94 -12.41 4.99
C ASP A 32 -7.54 -11.78 4.73
N GLY A 33 -6.92 -11.10 5.70
CA GLY A 33 -5.63 -10.39 5.57
C GLY A 33 -5.70 -8.86 5.73
N LEU A 34 -4.88 -8.13 4.97
CA LEU A 34 -4.82 -6.66 5.00
C LEU A 34 -5.65 -6.03 3.87
N ALA A 35 -6.35 -4.95 4.20
CA ALA A 35 -7.11 -4.15 3.26
C ALA A 35 -6.72 -2.67 3.37
N LEU A 36 -6.40 -2.05 2.23
CA LEU A 36 -6.19 -0.61 2.12
C LEU A 36 -7.43 0.01 1.50
N SER A 37 -8.03 1.00 2.17
CA SER A 37 -9.18 1.74 1.65
C SER A 37 -8.99 3.26 1.67
N TYR A 38 -9.76 3.91 0.82
CA TYR A 38 -9.96 5.36 0.82
C TYR A 38 -11.47 5.62 0.88
N GLU A 39 -11.90 6.25 1.99
CA GLU A 39 -13.33 6.32 2.34
C GLU A 39 -13.92 4.89 2.37
N ASP A 40 -15.02 4.64 1.67
CA ASP A 40 -15.68 3.32 1.61
C ASP A 40 -15.16 2.44 0.44
N ASN A 41 -14.12 2.88 -0.27
CA ASN A 41 -13.62 2.20 -1.47
C ASN A 41 -12.34 1.40 -1.16
N LEU A 42 -12.36 0.11 -1.45
CA LEU A 42 -11.18 -0.76 -1.39
C LEU A 42 -10.20 -0.37 -2.50
N LEU A 43 -8.94 -0.15 -2.13
CA LEU A 43 -7.85 0.15 -3.05
C LEU A 43 -7.00 -1.09 -3.36
N ALA A 44 -6.65 -1.84 -2.32
CA ALA A 44 -5.82 -3.02 -2.44
C ALA A 44 -6.11 -4.02 -1.31
N ARG A 45 -5.83 -5.29 -1.59
CA ARG A 45 -5.94 -6.41 -0.66
C ARG A 45 -4.64 -7.19 -0.66
N CYS A 46 -4.16 -7.57 0.51
CA CYS A 46 -3.09 -8.56 0.66
C CYS A 46 -3.63 -9.71 1.52
N HIS A 47 -3.68 -10.93 0.97
CA HIS A 47 -4.33 -12.05 1.63
C HIS A 47 -3.52 -12.58 2.82
N LEU A 48 -4.19 -13.28 3.75
CA LEU A 48 -3.57 -13.93 4.91
C LEU A 48 -2.80 -15.21 4.50
N THR A 49 -1.85 -15.05 3.59
CA THR A 49 -0.87 -16.03 3.15
C THR A 49 0.53 -15.53 3.48
N ARG A 50 1.56 -16.37 3.33
CA ARG A 50 2.94 -15.94 3.58
C ARG A 50 3.34 -14.79 2.64
N GLU A 51 3.12 -14.96 1.34
CA GLU A 51 3.47 -13.98 0.33
C GLU A 51 2.57 -12.74 0.39
N GLY A 52 1.27 -12.92 0.67
CA GLY A 52 0.33 -11.81 0.86
C GLY A 52 0.72 -10.95 2.07
N MET A 53 1.07 -11.56 3.21
CA MET A 53 1.51 -10.80 4.39
C MET A 53 2.89 -10.15 4.21
N VAL A 54 3.76 -10.72 3.37
CA VAL A 54 5.00 -10.05 2.95
C VAL A 54 4.67 -8.76 2.16
N ALA A 55 3.81 -8.86 1.15
CA ALA A 55 3.33 -7.70 0.40
C ALA A 55 2.68 -6.65 1.32
N GLY A 56 1.79 -7.09 2.21
CA GLY A 56 1.08 -6.24 3.17
C GLY A 56 2.01 -5.57 4.19
N GLY A 57 3.08 -6.24 4.62
CA GLY A 57 4.10 -5.64 5.47
C GLY A 57 4.87 -4.52 4.77
N PHE A 58 5.24 -4.72 3.50
CA PHE A 58 5.90 -3.68 2.71
C PHE A 58 4.95 -2.54 2.32
N LEU A 59 3.68 -2.85 2.07
CA LEU A 59 2.60 -1.86 1.92
C LEU A 59 2.50 -0.96 3.16
N ALA A 60 2.41 -1.54 4.36
CA ALA A 60 2.37 -0.74 5.59
C ALA A 60 3.61 0.16 5.73
N ARG A 61 4.80 -0.39 5.42
CA ARG A 61 6.06 0.34 5.43
C ARG A 61 6.09 1.50 4.43
N SER A 62 5.57 1.31 3.21
CA SER A 62 5.51 2.39 2.21
C SER A 62 4.53 3.49 2.59
N LEU A 63 3.54 3.19 3.43
CA LEU A 63 2.63 4.19 4.02
C LEU A 63 3.22 4.88 5.26
N GLY A 64 4.35 4.40 5.78
CA GLY A 64 4.97 4.92 7.01
C GLY A 64 4.23 4.51 8.29
N VAL A 65 3.47 3.42 8.25
CA VAL A 65 2.71 2.88 9.39
C VAL A 65 3.13 1.46 9.70
N LYS A 66 2.72 0.96 10.87
CA LYS A 66 2.86 -0.47 11.20
C LYS A 66 1.65 -1.25 10.68
N VAL A 67 1.83 -2.54 10.46
CA VAL A 67 0.72 -3.46 10.24
C VAL A 67 -0.19 -3.42 11.48
N PRO A 68 -1.49 -3.11 11.34
CA PRO A 68 -2.41 -3.09 12.48
C PRO A 68 -2.64 -4.51 13.00
N PRO A 69 -2.94 -4.70 14.30
CA PRO A 69 -3.38 -5.99 14.82
C PRO A 69 -4.65 -6.50 14.12
N LEU A 70 -4.92 -7.80 14.23
CA LEU A 70 -6.15 -8.42 13.71
C LEU A 70 -7.39 -7.77 14.35
N GLY A 71 -8.34 -7.32 13.52
CA GLY A 71 -9.55 -6.61 13.93
C GLY A 71 -9.34 -5.10 14.15
N GLU A 72 -8.12 -4.59 13.96
CA GLU A 72 -7.80 -3.17 14.11
C GLU A 72 -7.51 -2.48 12.78
N SER A 73 -7.40 -1.15 12.85
CA SER A 73 -7.05 -0.31 11.70
C SER A 73 -6.14 0.85 12.10
N VAL A 74 -5.36 1.34 11.14
CA VAL A 74 -4.50 2.52 11.28
C VAL A 74 -4.73 3.47 10.12
N THR A 75 -4.76 4.78 10.41
CA THR A 75 -4.85 5.81 9.38
C THR A 75 -3.46 6.21 8.89
N ALA A 76 -3.28 6.27 7.57
CA ALA A 76 -2.11 6.86 6.92
C ALA A 76 -2.51 8.10 6.13
N ARG A 77 -1.75 9.20 6.24
CA ARG A 77 -1.94 10.40 5.41
C ARG A 77 -0.78 10.52 4.45
N VAL A 78 -1.03 10.29 3.16
CA VAL A 78 0.01 10.17 2.14
C VAL A 78 -0.38 10.91 0.85
N SER A 79 0.59 11.24 0.01
CA SER A 79 0.30 11.79 -1.33
C SER A 79 -0.12 10.68 -2.30
N THR A 80 -0.70 11.07 -3.44
CA THR A 80 -0.96 10.13 -4.54
C THR A 80 0.32 9.44 -5.02
N GLY A 81 1.47 10.11 -4.97
CA GLY A 81 2.76 9.50 -5.35
C GLY A 81 3.23 8.39 -4.41
N VAL A 82 2.97 8.54 -3.11
CA VAL A 82 3.22 7.47 -2.12
C VAL A 82 2.22 6.33 -2.33
N LEU A 83 0.95 6.64 -2.59
CA LEU A 83 -0.06 5.62 -2.91
C LEU A 83 0.34 4.81 -4.15
N TYR A 84 0.79 5.46 -5.23
CA TYR A 84 1.26 4.78 -6.44
C TYR A 84 2.32 3.70 -6.13
N ARG A 85 3.28 4.02 -5.27
CA ARG A 85 4.34 3.09 -4.87
C ARG A 85 3.82 1.96 -3.99
N ALA A 86 2.92 2.30 -3.06
CA ALA A 86 2.23 1.34 -2.21
C ALA A 86 1.44 0.31 -3.03
N LEU A 87 0.70 0.75 -4.06
CA LEU A 87 -0.03 -0.13 -4.97
C LEU A 87 0.92 -0.98 -5.83
N GLY A 88 2.01 -0.38 -6.33
CA GLY A 88 3.04 -1.12 -7.06
C GLY A 88 3.67 -2.25 -6.25
N ILE A 89 3.88 -2.04 -4.94
CA ILE A 89 4.37 -3.09 -4.02
C ILE A 89 3.38 -4.25 -3.92
N CYS A 90 2.07 -3.97 -3.87
CA CYS A 90 1.02 -5.00 -3.85
C CYS A 90 0.96 -5.83 -5.13
N GLN A 91 1.56 -5.38 -6.23
CA GLN A 91 1.56 -6.07 -7.52
C GLN A 91 2.87 -6.85 -7.78
N LEU A 92 3.83 -6.83 -6.84
CA LEU A 92 5.08 -7.58 -6.98
C LEU A 92 4.88 -9.07 -6.69
N ASP A 93 5.56 -9.91 -7.48
CA ASP A 93 5.67 -11.35 -7.19
C ASP A 93 6.90 -11.61 -6.31
N PHE A 94 6.65 -11.74 -5.01
CA PHE A 94 7.68 -12.03 -3.99
C PHE A 94 8.27 -13.44 -4.05
N LYS A 95 7.84 -14.28 -5.00
CA LYS A 95 8.54 -15.54 -5.33
C LYS A 95 9.73 -15.31 -6.25
N ILE A 96 9.84 -14.12 -6.86
CA ILE A 96 10.90 -13.74 -7.80
C ILE A 96 11.88 -12.82 -7.08
N ASP A 97 13.13 -13.24 -6.89
CA ASP A 97 14.15 -12.44 -6.18
C ASP A 97 14.37 -11.05 -6.80
N ALA A 98 14.26 -10.92 -8.13
CA ALA A 98 14.37 -9.65 -8.82
C ALA A 98 13.29 -8.63 -8.42
N SER A 99 12.14 -9.07 -7.89
CA SER A 99 11.09 -8.19 -7.37
C SER A 99 11.59 -7.33 -6.21
N TYR A 100 12.54 -7.83 -5.41
CA TYR A 100 13.09 -7.11 -4.27
C TYR A 100 13.91 -5.88 -4.67
N VAL A 101 14.50 -5.88 -5.87
CA VAL A 101 15.20 -4.70 -6.41
C VAL A 101 14.18 -3.58 -6.71
N VAL A 102 13.03 -3.95 -7.28
CA VAL A 102 11.94 -2.99 -7.54
C VAL A 102 11.33 -2.52 -6.24
N LEU A 103 11.08 -3.43 -5.29
CA LEU A 103 10.60 -3.12 -3.95
C LEU A 103 11.47 -2.07 -3.25
N ASP A 104 12.80 -2.28 -3.22
CA ASP A 104 13.72 -1.35 -2.56
C ASP A 104 13.59 0.06 -3.15
N ARG A 105 13.47 0.17 -4.47
CA ARG A 105 13.26 1.45 -5.13
C ARG A 105 11.92 2.08 -4.79
N LEU A 106 10.83 1.31 -4.80
CA LEU A 106 9.50 1.80 -4.44
C LEU A 106 9.45 2.29 -2.99
N LEU A 107 10.11 1.58 -2.08
CA LEU A 107 10.21 1.96 -0.66
C LEU A 107 11.04 3.22 -0.46
N GLU A 108 12.20 3.32 -1.11
CA GLU A 108 13.08 4.50 -1.07
C GLU A 108 12.32 5.75 -1.53
N GLU A 109 11.66 5.67 -2.69
CA GLU A 109 10.93 6.81 -3.23
C GLU A 109 9.68 7.16 -2.41
N ALA A 110 9.00 6.16 -1.82
CA ALA A 110 7.89 6.41 -0.91
C ALA A 110 8.37 7.15 0.34
N ASP A 111 9.54 6.77 0.88
CA ASP A 111 10.13 7.45 2.03
C ASP A 111 10.52 8.90 1.73
N MET A 112 11.18 9.14 0.60
CA MET A 112 11.51 10.49 0.13
C MET A 112 10.26 11.37 0.01
N GLN A 113 9.16 10.84 -0.51
CA GLN A 113 7.92 11.60 -0.69
C GLN A 113 7.09 11.79 0.58
N ARG A 114 7.18 10.88 1.56
CA ARG A 114 6.61 11.11 2.89
C ARG A 114 7.39 12.19 3.65
N GLY A 115 8.72 12.21 3.50
CA GLY A 115 9.61 13.18 4.14
C GLY A 115 9.58 14.58 3.50
N ALA A 116 9.14 14.69 2.25
CA ALA A 116 8.95 15.97 1.57
C ALA A 116 7.80 16.74 2.22
N LYS A 117 8.13 17.62 3.18
CA LYS A 117 7.18 18.62 3.68
C LYS A 117 6.73 19.48 2.49
N SER A 118 5.41 19.61 2.31
CA SER A 118 4.86 20.60 1.39
C SER A 118 5.40 21.98 1.83
N LEU A 119 6.22 22.62 0.97
CA LEU A 119 6.66 24.01 1.14
C LEU A 119 5.50 24.98 0.82
N ALA A 120 4.31 24.69 1.33
CA ALA A 120 3.15 25.55 1.22
C ALA A 120 2.88 26.15 2.61
N GLU A 121 3.64 27.20 2.93
CA GLU A 121 3.19 28.29 3.81
C GLU A 121 2.69 29.44 2.95
#